data_AF-A0A7J7J036-F1
#
_entry.id   AF-A0A7J7J036-F1
#
_cell.length_a   1.000
_cell.length_b   1.000
_cell.length_c   1.000
_cell.angle_alpha   90.00
_cell.angle_beta   90.00
_cell.angle_gamma   90.00
#
_symmetry.space_group_name_H-M   'P 1'
#
loop_
_entity.id
_entity.type
_entity.pdbx_description
1 polymer ?
#
loop_
_entity_poly.entity_id
_entity_poly.type
_entity_poly.pdbx_seq_one_letter_code
_entity_poly.pdbx_strand_id
1 'polypeptide(L)'
;MADDKEEAVETKQERSGNVGALSIEDSAFESLEKDFQDVLQELMGDRSLEKFRVEYEKLHRALKKSHESEKRLMAKCRELNADIVSNAAKMQTALKLSQEDQATIASLKKEIEKAWKMVDAAHDKETRAKDTIQSLKQEIANLSKLVEQGAGLTMGQEHSVNELLKVKEELTKERDEQLSEIVKLREQMAESEAEQNKLEEAHEDAKQKIQEPLDICSVLQTLLKT
;
A
#
# COMPACT_ATOMS: atom_id res chain seq x y z
N MET A 1 -10.29 41.41 -18.98
CA MET A 1 -9.89 40.81 -20.27
C MET A 1 -10.41 41.60 -21.49
N ALA A 2 -11.05 42.76 -21.29
CA ALA A 2 -11.48 43.65 -22.37
C ALA A 2 -10.58 44.91 -22.50
N ASP A 3 -9.83 45.28 -21.47
CA ASP A 3 -9.06 46.53 -21.44
C ASP A 3 -7.70 46.49 -22.16
N ASP A 4 -7.10 45.30 -22.36
CA ASP A 4 -5.77 45.17 -23.00
C ASP A 4 -5.77 45.39 -24.53
N LYS A 5 -6.94 45.55 -25.16
CA LYS A 5 -7.04 45.75 -26.61
C LYS A 5 -7.10 47.22 -27.03
N GLU A 6 -7.36 48.15 -26.11
CA GLU A 6 -7.52 49.57 -26.43
C GLU A 6 -6.16 50.30 -26.38
N GLU A 7 -5.26 49.92 -25.47
CA GLU A 7 -3.94 50.56 -25.31
C GLU A 7 -2.93 50.21 -26.43
N ALA A 8 -3.11 49.06 -27.10
CA ALA A 8 -2.24 48.61 -28.19
C ALA A 8 -2.54 49.28 -29.55
N VAL A 9 -3.68 49.96 -29.69
CA VAL A 9 -4.08 50.64 -30.93
C VAL A 9 -3.53 52.06 -30.98
N GLU A 10 -3.44 52.75 -29.84
CA GLU A 10 -2.88 54.12 -29.75
C GLU A 10 -1.38 54.17 -30.10
N THR A 11 -0.59 53.16 -29.72
CA THR A 11 0.87 53.16 -29.93
C THR A 11 1.31 52.93 -31.39
N LYS A 12 0.43 52.37 -32.25
CA LYS A 12 0.75 52.13 -33.67
C LYS A 12 0.50 53.36 -34.54
N GLN A 13 -0.44 54.21 -34.18
CA GLN A 13 -0.85 55.36 -34.99
C GLN A 13 0.17 56.53 -34.90
N GLU A 14 0.86 56.68 -33.76
CA GLU A 14 1.92 57.68 -33.58
C GLU A 14 3.26 57.30 -34.26
N ARG A 15 3.54 56.00 -34.43
CA ARG A 15 4.80 55.51 -35.04
C ARG A 15 4.95 55.90 -36.51
N SER A 16 3.85 55.95 -37.26
CA SER A 16 3.87 56.34 -38.69
C SER A 16 3.99 57.84 -38.90
N GLY A 17 3.50 58.65 -37.96
CA GLY A 17 3.57 60.13 -38.04
C GLY A 17 4.98 60.67 -37.80
N ASN A 18 5.78 60.00 -36.96
CA ASN A 18 7.08 60.54 -36.55
C ASN A 18 8.14 60.46 -37.69
N VAL A 19 8.20 59.38 -38.47
CA VAL A 19 9.19 59.26 -39.56
C VAL A 19 8.93 60.28 -40.68
N GLY A 20 7.66 60.55 -41.00
CA GLY A 20 7.28 61.60 -41.94
C GLY A 20 7.65 63.00 -41.45
N ALA A 21 7.53 63.27 -40.15
CA ALA A 21 7.86 64.58 -39.55
C ALA A 21 9.35 64.93 -39.70
N LEU A 22 10.28 63.98 -39.47
CA LEU A 22 11.72 64.26 -39.64
C LEU A 22 12.12 64.50 -41.10
N SER A 23 11.52 63.79 -42.06
CA SER A 23 11.79 64.03 -43.48
C SER A 23 11.26 65.38 -43.95
N ILE A 24 10.16 65.85 -43.36
CA ILE A 24 9.60 67.18 -43.61
C ILE A 24 10.48 68.26 -42.96
N GLU A 25 10.98 68.03 -41.74
CA GLU A 25 11.92 68.92 -41.05
C GLU A 25 13.28 69.03 -41.76
N ASP A 26 13.85 67.91 -42.22
CA ASP A 26 15.11 67.92 -42.99
C ASP A 26 14.94 68.71 -44.31
N SER A 27 13.82 68.54 -45.02
CA SER A 27 13.53 69.31 -46.26
C SER A 27 13.32 70.81 -46.00
N ALA A 28 12.68 71.17 -44.89
CA ALA A 28 12.51 72.56 -44.50
C ALA A 28 13.84 73.22 -44.13
N PHE A 29 14.72 72.48 -43.43
CA PHE A 29 16.05 72.96 -43.07
C PHE A 29 16.96 73.13 -44.31
N GLU A 30 16.87 72.24 -45.30
CA GLU A 30 17.60 72.39 -46.57
C GLU A 30 17.17 73.64 -47.36
N SER A 31 15.87 73.96 -47.36
CA SER A 31 15.37 75.20 -47.97
C SER A 31 15.94 76.44 -47.25
N LEU A 32 15.97 76.40 -45.92
CA LEU A 32 16.52 77.49 -45.10
C LEU A 32 18.03 77.68 -45.32
N GLU A 33 18.78 76.60 -45.55
CA GLU A 33 20.21 76.66 -45.88
C GLU A 33 20.45 77.36 -47.23
N LYS A 34 19.57 77.12 -48.21
CA LYS A 34 19.62 77.79 -49.51
C LYS A 34 19.33 79.29 -49.39
N ASP A 35 18.27 79.65 -48.68
CA ASP A 35 17.92 81.06 -48.44
C ASP A 35 19.04 81.78 -47.68
N PHE A 36 19.71 81.09 -46.75
CA PHE A 36 20.88 81.63 -46.04
C PHE A 36 22.05 81.95 -46.98
N GLN A 37 22.33 81.06 -47.95
CA GLN A 37 23.40 81.30 -48.94
C GLN A 37 23.08 82.47 -49.86
N ASP A 38 21.82 82.60 -50.29
CA ASP A 38 21.35 83.70 -51.13
C ASP A 38 21.53 85.05 -50.41
N VAL A 39 21.12 85.13 -49.14
CA VAL A 39 21.32 86.34 -48.30
C VAL A 39 22.80 86.66 -48.08
N LEU A 40 23.65 85.64 -47.85
CA LEU A 40 25.10 85.88 -47.74
C LEU A 40 25.69 86.44 -49.04
N GLN A 41 25.24 85.96 -50.19
CA GLN A 41 25.73 86.43 -51.49
C GLN A 41 25.37 87.90 -51.73
N GLU A 42 24.16 88.33 -51.34
CA GLU A 42 23.74 89.73 -51.41
C GLU A 42 24.58 90.64 -50.49
N LEU A 43 24.93 90.15 -49.29
CA LEU A 43 25.70 90.91 -48.30
C LEU A 43 27.19 91.08 -48.67
N MET A 44 27.76 90.25 -49.57
CA MET A 44 29.16 90.37 -49.97
C MET A 44 29.47 91.63 -50.79
N GLY A 45 28.47 92.24 -51.41
CA GLY A 45 28.63 93.41 -52.29
C GLY A 45 28.82 94.74 -51.56
N ASP A 46 28.49 94.81 -50.26
CA ASP A 46 28.46 96.07 -49.50
C ASP A 46 29.35 96.01 -48.24
N ARG A 47 30.45 96.76 -48.27
CA ARG A 47 31.39 96.88 -47.15
C ARG A 47 30.78 97.43 -45.86
N SER A 48 29.68 98.19 -45.93
CA SER A 48 29.01 98.73 -44.76
C SER A 48 28.27 97.67 -43.95
N LEU A 49 27.95 96.52 -44.58
CA LEU A 49 27.20 95.41 -43.98
C LEU A 49 28.08 94.27 -43.44
N GLU A 50 29.41 94.41 -43.48
CA GLU A 50 30.35 93.36 -43.04
C GLU A 50 30.11 92.91 -41.59
N LYS A 51 29.81 93.85 -40.68
CA LYS A 51 29.49 93.51 -39.29
C LYS A 51 28.20 92.69 -39.17
N PHE A 52 27.19 92.99 -39.98
CA PHE A 52 25.93 92.24 -40.01
C PHE A 52 26.15 90.83 -40.56
N ARG A 53 26.93 90.70 -41.64
CA ARG A 53 27.32 89.40 -42.19
C ARG A 53 27.99 88.51 -41.15
N VAL A 54 28.97 89.02 -40.40
CA VAL A 54 29.65 88.26 -39.34
C VAL A 54 28.68 87.78 -38.26
N GLU A 55 27.74 88.61 -37.83
CA GLU A 55 26.72 88.21 -36.84
C GLU A 55 25.70 87.21 -37.43
N TYR A 56 25.34 87.35 -38.71
CA TYR A 56 24.46 86.41 -39.41
C TYR A 56 25.10 85.03 -39.58
N GLU A 57 26.39 84.96 -39.94
CA GLU A 57 27.16 83.71 -39.99
C GLU A 57 27.29 83.03 -38.61
N LYS A 58 27.44 83.82 -37.54
CA LYS A 58 27.43 83.28 -36.16
C LYS A 58 26.08 82.69 -35.79
N LEU A 59 24.98 83.38 -36.13
CA LEU A 59 23.62 82.91 -35.86
C LEU A 59 23.34 81.60 -36.61
N HIS A 60 23.70 81.53 -37.89
CA HIS A 60 23.56 80.31 -38.70
C HIS A 60 24.35 79.14 -38.15
N ARG A 61 25.60 79.37 -37.73
CA ARG A 61 26.41 78.34 -37.07
C ARG A 61 25.73 77.82 -35.79
N ALA A 62 25.14 78.71 -35.00
CA ALA A 62 24.41 78.32 -33.79
C ALA A 62 23.13 77.52 -34.13
N LEU A 63 22.37 77.96 -35.13
CA LEU A 63 21.17 77.26 -35.63
C LEU A 63 21.51 75.86 -36.13
N LYS A 64 22.54 75.72 -36.98
CA LYS A 64 23.01 74.43 -37.52
C LYS A 64 23.41 73.47 -36.41
N LYS A 65 24.15 73.96 -35.41
CA LYS A 65 24.50 73.16 -34.22
C LYS A 65 23.27 72.72 -33.44
N SER A 66 22.28 73.61 -33.28
CA SER A 66 21.01 73.29 -32.59
C SER A 66 20.25 72.21 -33.34
N HIS A 67 20.08 72.34 -34.66
CA HIS A 67 19.38 71.37 -35.50
C HIS A 67 20.06 69.99 -35.48
N GLU A 68 21.40 69.92 -35.57
CA GLU A 68 22.13 68.66 -35.42
C GLU A 68 21.92 68.01 -34.04
N SER A 69 21.85 68.82 -32.97
CA SER A 69 21.59 68.32 -31.63
C SER A 69 20.17 67.80 -31.45
N GLU A 70 19.18 68.49 -32.04
CA GLU A 70 17.77 68.09 -32.06
C GLU A 70 17.60 66.77 -32.81
N LYS A 71 18.21 66.63 -33.99
CA LYS A 71 18.19 65.38 -34.76
C LYS A 71 18.74 64.19 -33.97
N ARG A 72 19.84 64.38 -33.24
CA ARG A 72 20.40 63.35 -32.34
C ARG A 72 19.46 63.02 -31.19
N LEU A 73 18.84 64.03 -30.58
CA LEU A 73 17.88 63.83 -29.50
C LEU A 73 16.65 63.05 -29.98
N MET A 74 16.09 63.41 -31.12
CA MET A 74 14.95 62.71 -31.73
C MET A 74 15.28 61.26 -32.08
N ALA A 75 16.48 61.00 -32.63
CA ALA A 75 16.95 59.64 -32.86
C ALA A 75 17.01 58.85 -31.54
N LYS A 76 17.54 59.46 -30.46
CA LYS A 76 17.62 58.80 -29.15
C LYS A 76 16.25 58.54 -28.54
N CYS A 77 15.31 59.47 -28.65
CA CYS A 77 13.93 59.28 -28.19
C CYS A 77 13.26 58.09 -28.90
N ARG A 78 13.49 57.92 -30.20
CA ARG A 78 12.95 56.78 -30.97
C ARG A 78 13.56 55.45 -30.54
N GLU A 79 14.88 55.42 -30.34
CA GLU A 79 15.60 54.24 -29.84
C GLU A 79 15.05 53.83 -28.47
N LEU A 80 14.99 54.77 -27.52
CA LEU A 80 14.46 54.51 -26.18
C LEU A 80 13.00 54.06 -26.21
N ASN A 81 12.17 54.64 -27.07
CA ASN A 81 10.78 54.20 -27.22
C ASN A 81 10.68 52.78 -27.81
N ALA A 82 11.55 52.43 -28.76
CA ALA A 82 11.62 51.06 -29.29
C ALA A 82 12.04 50.07 -28.20
N ASP A 83 13.01 50.44 -27.36
CA ASP A 83 13.47 49.63 -26.23
C ASP A 83 12.39 49.46 -25.15
N ILE A 84 11.65 50.52 -24.82
CA ILE A 84 10.52 50.47 -23.88
C ILE A 84 9.48 49.46 -24.37
N VAL A 85 9.05 49.56 -25.63
CA VAL A 85 8.07 48.63 -26.21
C VAL A 85 8.60 47.19 -26.22
N SER A 86 9.87 47.00 -26.60
CA SER A 86 10.52 45.68 -26.60
C SER A 86 10.57 45.07 -25.19
N ASN A 87 10.96 45.86 -24.19
CA ASN A 87 11.05 45.41 -22.81
C ASN A 87 9.67 45.16 -22.19
N ALA A 88 8.66 45.95 -22.53
CA ALA A 88 7.28 45.71 -22.11
C ALA A 88 6.77 44.34 -22.63
N ALA A 89 7.02 44.02 -23.90
CA ALA A 89 6.65 42.72 -24.49
C ALA A 89 7.39 41.54 -23.80
N LYS A 90 8.68 41.71 -23.50
CA LYS A 90 9.46 40.72 -22.74
C LYS A 90 8.90 40.54 -21.33
N MET A 91 8.56 41.63 -20.65
CA MET A 91 8.00 41.62 -19.30
C MET A 91 6.62 40.91 -19.27
N GLN A 92 5.75 41.21 -20.23
CA GLN A 92 4.45 40.54 -20.36
C GLN A 92 4.60 39.03 -20.58
N THR A 93 5.58 38.62 -21.40
CA THR A 93 5.87 37.20 -21.65
C THR A 93 6.39 36.52 -20.38
N ALA A 94 7.32 37.14 -19.66
CA ALA A 94 7.85 36.62 -18.40
C ALA A 94 6.76 36.50 -17.32
N LEU A 95 5.85 37.49 -17.24
CA LEU A 95 4.72 37.45 -16.31
C LEU A 95 3.78 36.28 -16.62
N LYS A 96 3.45 36.07 -17.91
CA LYS A 96 2.60 34.95 -18.32
C LYS A 96 3.23 33.60 -17.99
N LEU A 97 4.52 33.42 -18.30
CA LEU A 97 5.25 32.20 -17.95
C LEU A 97 5.25 31.96 -16.44
N SER A 98 5.47 33.02 -15.65
CA SER A 98 5.42 32.93 -14.19
C SER A 98 4.04 32.50 -13.67
N GLN A 99 2.95 32.99 -14.26
CA GLN A 99 1.59 32.57 -13.90
C GLN A 99 1.34 31.09 -14.22
N GLU A 100 1.79 30.62 -15.38
CA GLU A 100 1.71 29.20 -15.78
C GLU A 100 2.55 28.30 -14.86
N ASP A 101 3.74 28.75 -14.48
CA ASP A 101 4.60 28.05 -13.52
C ASP A 101 3.93 27.96 -12.13
N GLN A 102 3.32 29.05 -11.64
CA GLN A 102 2.59 29.02 -10.37
C GLN A 102 1.41 28.04 -10.40
N ALA A 103 0.67 27.98 -11.50
CA ALA A 103 -0.41 27.00 -11.68
C ALA A 103 0.13 25.56 -11.65
N THR A 104 1.25 25.32 -12.34
CA THR A 104 1.93 24.01 -12.37
C THR A 104 2.43 23.61 -10.98
N ILE A 105 3.08 24.52 -10.26
CA ILE A 105 3.54 24.31 -8.88
C ILE A 105 2.36 23.96 -7.97
N ALA A 106 1.23 24.64 -8.09
CA ALA A 106 0.04 24.34 -7.30
C ALA A 106 -0.51 22.93 -7.58
N SER A 107 -0.53 22.51 -8.85
CA SER A 107 -0.93 21.15 -9.24
C SER A 107 0.00 20.10 -8.64
N LEU A 108 1.32 20.29 -8.78
CA LEU A 108 2.33 19.36 -8.25
C LEU A 108 2.27 19.24 -6.73
N LYS A 109 2.05 20.35 -6.00
CA LYS A 109 1.84 20.30 -4.54
C LYS A 109 0.65 19.44 -4.15
N LYS A 110 -0.47 19.55 -4.88
CA LYS A 110 -1.66 18.72 -4.66
C LYS A 110 -1.39 17.24 -4.95
N GLU A 111 -0.60 16.93 -5.98
CA GLU A 111 -0.20 15.55 -6.28
C GLU A 111 0.70 14.96 -5.19
N ILE A 112 1.64 15.75 -4.66
CA ILE A 112 2.47 15.37 -3.51
C ILE A 112 1.60 15.06 -2.30
N GLU A 113 0.66 15.93 -1.94
CA GLU A 113 -0.27 15.67 -0.82
C GLU A 113 -1.07 14.37 -1.02
N LYS A 114 -1.52 14.10 -2.25
CA LYS A 114 -2.20 12.84 -2.58
C LYS A 114 -1.27 11.65 -2.42
N ALA A 115 -0.02 11.74 -2.88
CA ALA A 115 0.98 10.69 -2.73
C ALA A 115 1.29 10.41 -1.26
N TRP A 116 1.45 11.45 -0.44
CA TRP A 116 1.61 11.33 1.02
C TRP A 116 0.46 10.57 1.66
N LYS A 117 -0.79 10.95 1.37
CA LYS A 117 -1.97 10.22 1.89
C LYS A 117 -2.02 8.76 1.44
N MET A 118 -1.57 8.45 0.23
CA MET A 118 -1.49 7.06 -0.25
C MET A 118 -0.41 6.27 0.49
N VAL A 119 0.73 6.88 0.79
CA VAL A 119 1.80 6.28 1.58
C VAL A 119 1.32 6.00 3.00
N ASP A 120 0.68 6.98 3.65
CA ASP A 120 0.13 6.80 5.01
C ASP A 120 -0.89 5.65 5.05
N ALA A 121 -1.82 5.61 4.08
CA ALA A 121 -2.81 4.54 3.99
C ALA A 121 -2.19 3.16 3.69
N ALA A 122 -1.11 3.10 2.91
CA ALA A 122 -0.37 1.88 2.67
C ALA A 122 0.37 1.41 3.92
N HIS A 123 0.98 2.34 4.65
CA HIS A 123 1.68 2.06 5.91
C HIS A 123 0.72 1.54 6.99
N ASP A 124 -0.45 2.16 7.15
CA ASP A 124 -1.48 1.67 8.09
C ASP A 124 -1.95 0.25 7.75
N LYS A 125 -2.13 -0.05 6.46
CA LYS A 125 -2.48 -1.41 6.00
C LYS A 125 -1.36 -2.41 6.28
N GLU A 126 -0.11 -2.01 6.02
CA GLU A 126 1.08 -2.83 6.31
C GLU A 126 1.18 -3.15 7.80
N THR A 127 0.99 -2.16 8.67
CA THR A 127 1.03 -2.33 10.12
C THR A 127 -0.05 -3.31 10.59
N ARG A 128 -1.30 -3.15 10.14
CA ARG A 128 -2.38 -4.11 10.48
C ARG A 128 -2.08 -5.53 9.99
N ALA A 129 -1.51 -5.66 8.80
CA ALA A 129 -1.10 -6.96 8.26
C ALA A 129 0.01 -7.58 9.12
N LYS A 130 1.00 -6.81 9.57
CA LYS A 130 2.05 -7.26 10.49
C LYS A 130 1.48 -7.73 11.82
N ASP A 131 0.55 -6.98 12.41
CA ASP A 131 -0.11 -7.36 13.67
C ASP A 131 -0.88 -8.68 13.51
N THR A 132 -1.59 -8.84 12.39
CA THR A 132 -2.32 -10.08 12.06
C THR A 132 -1.35 -11.26 11.91
N ILE A 133 -0.24 -11.07 11.19
CA ILE A 133 0.80 -12.09 11.05
C ILE A 133 1.37 -12.47 12.41
N GLN A 134 1.59 -11.50 13.31
CA GLN A 134 2.11 -11.78 14.64
C GLN A 134 1.11 -12.59 15.48
N SER A 135 -0.19 -12.25 15.44
CA SER A 135 -1.24 -13.03 16.10
C SER A 135 -1.27 -14.47 15.61
N LEU A 136 -1.28 -14.67 14.29
CA LEU A 136 -1.30 -15.99 13.68
C LEU A 136 -0.04 -16.80 14.02
N LYS A 137 1.14 -16.17 14.07
CA LYS A 137 2.37 -16.83 14.53
C LYS A 137 2.27 -17.31 15.97
N GLN A 138 1.65 -16.51 16.85
CA GLN A 138 1.43 -16.89 18.24
C GLN A 138 0.43 -18.05 18.36
N GLU A 139 -0.65 -18.02 17.58
CA GLU A 139 -1.62 -19.11 17.51
C GLU A 139 -1.00 -20.41 17.01
N ILE A 140 -0.17 -20.35 15.95
CA ILE A 140 0.60 -21.49 15.47
C ILE A 140 1.49 -22.05 16.58
N ALA A 141 2.25 -21.20 17.28
CA ALA A 141 3.10 -21.66 18.37
C ALA A 141 2.30 -22.33 19.50
N ASN A 142 1.14 -21.77 19.85
CA ASN A 142 0.26 -22.33 20.87
C ASN A 142 -0.31 -23.70 20.44
N LEU A 143 -0.77 -23.81 19.19
CA LEU A 143 -1.31 -25.06 18.63
C LEU A 143 -0.23 -26.12 18.49
N SER A 144 0.97 -25.76 18.02
CA SER A 144 2.12 -26.67 17.96
C SER A 144 2.43 -27.27 19.32
N LYS A 145 2.45 -26.44 20.38
CA LYS A 145 2.65 -26.91 21.75
C LYS A 145 1.54 -27.86 22.21
N LEU A 146 0.28 -27.57 21.84
CA LEU A 146 -0.86 -28.42 22.19
C LEU A 146 -0.82 -29.78 21.48
N VAL A 147 -0.39 -29.80 20.22
CA VAL A 147 -0.17 -31.03 19.44
C VAL A 147 0.95 -31.88 20.03
N GLU A 148 2.08 -31.27 20.40
CA GLU A 148 3.19 -31.98 21.06
C GLU A 148 2.75 -32.58 22.40
N GLN A 149 1.99 -31.84 23.20
CA GLN A 149 1.43 -32.34 24.47
C GLN A 149 0.43 -33.48 24.23
N GLY A 150 -0.44 -33.36 23.22
CA GLY A 150 -1.38 -34.39 22.82
C GLY A 150 -0.67 -35.68 22.39
N ALA A 151 0.36 -35.58 21.54
CA ALA A 151 1.17 -36.72 21.12
C ALA A 151 1.87 -37.42 22.30
N GLY A 152 2.37 -36.64 23.28
CA GLY A 152 2.95 -37.19 24.51
C GLY A 152 1.94 -37.92 25.40
N LEU A 153 0.70 -37.42 25.48
CA LEU A 153 -0.40 -38.09 26.19
C LEU A 153 -0.81 -39.40 25.51
N THR A 154 -0.89 -39.42 24.18
CA THR A 154 -1.22 -40.64 23.42
C THR A 154 -0.20 -41.74 23.68
N MET A 155 1.09 -41.41 23.72
CA MET A 155 2.16 -42.37 23.99
C MET A 155 2.08 -42.98 25.39
N GLY A 156 1.72 -42.19 26.41
CA GLY A 156 1.46 -42.68 27.77
C GLY A 156 0.19 -43.55 27.87
N GLN A 157 -0.87 -43.17 27.15
CA GLN A 157 -2.10 -43.96 27.07
C GLN A 157 -1.88 -45.29 26.34
N GLU A 158 -1.07 -45.31 25.28
CA GLU A 158 -0.72 -46.53 24.54
C GLU A 158 -0.01 -47.55 25.43
N HIS A 159 0.87 -47.08 26.33
CA HIS A 159 1.53 -47.94 27.30
C HIS A 159 0.53 -48.57 28.27
N SER A 160 -0.36 -47.76 28.86
CA SER A 160 -1.40 -48.25 29.78
C SER A 160 -2.38 -49.21 29.11
N VAL A 161 -2.77 -48.94 27.86
CA VAL A 161 -3.62 -49.85 27.06
C VAL A 161 -2.91 -51.17 26.81
N ASN A 162 -1.61 -51.15 26.47
CA ASN A 162 -0.83 -52.38 26.29
C ASN A 162 -0.68 -53.20 27.57
N GLU A 163 -0.49 -52.55 28.73
CA GLU A 163 -0.50 -53.25 30.03
C GLU A 163 -1.86 -53.87 30.33
N LEU A 164 -2.95 -53.14 30.12
CA LEU A 164 -4.31 -53.66 30.30
C LEU A 164 -4.61 -54.83 29.36
N LEU A 165 -4.11 -54.80 28.12
CA LEU A 165 -4.24 -55.90 27.17
C LEU A 165 -3.51 -57.16 27.66
N LYS A 166 -2.29 -57.04 28.20
CA LYS A 166 -1.57 -58.17 28.80
C LYS A 166 -2.33 -58.76 29.98
N VAL A 167 -2.78 -57.92 30.91
CA VAL A 167 -3.58 -58.36 32.06
C VAL A 167 -4.86 -59.06 31.59
N LYS A 168 -5.53 -58.51 30.57
CA LYS A 168 -6.70 -59.14 29.97
C LYS A 168 -6.37 -60.51 29.38
N GLU A 169 -5.27 -60.67 28.66
CA GLU A 169 -4.84 -61.96 28.11
C GLU A 169 -4.53 -62.99 29.21
N GLU A 170 -3.82 -62.58 30.26
CA GLU A 170 -3.51 -63.42 31.42
C GLU A 170 -4.79 -63.89 32.13
N LEU A 171 -5.72 -62.96 32.43
CA LEU A 171 -7.01 -63.30 33.04
C LEU A 171 -7.87 -64.18 32.13
N THR A 172 -7.80 -63.96 30.81
CA THR A 172 -8.53 -64.80 29.84
C THR A 172 -8.03 -66.24 29.89
N LYS A 173 -6.71 -66.42 29.95
CA LYS A 173 -6.04 -67.72 30.06
C LYS A 173 -6.38 -68.41 31.39
N GLU A 174 -6.28 -67.68 32.50
CA GLU A 174 -6.65 -68.21 33.83
C GLU A 174 -8.12 -68.65 33.85
N ARG A 175 -9.02 -67.85 33.27
CA ARG A 175 -10.43 -68.21 33.13
C ARG A 175 -10.63 -69.48 32.30
N ASP A 176 -9.90 -69.65 31.21
CA ASP A 176 -9.98 -70.87 30.38
C ASP A 176 -9.42 -72.10 31.11
N GLU A 177 -8.34 -71.94 31.88
CA GLU A 177 -7.76 -72.99 32.72
C GLU A 177 -8.73 -73.41 33.82
N GLN A 178 -9.32 -72.46 34.54
CA GLN A 178 -10.34 -72.72 35.57
C GLN A 178 -11.60 -73.37 34.98
N LEU A 179 -12.04 -72.95 33.79
CA LEU A 179 -13.16 -73.61 33.08
C LEU A 179 -12.82 -75.07 32.75
N SER A 180 -11.60 -75.35 32.28
CA SER A 180 -11.16 -76.72 32.02
C SER A 180 -11.15 -77.57 33.29
N GLU A 181 -10.69 -76.99 34.41
CA GLU A 181 -10.68 -77.67 35.71
C GLU A 181 -12.10 -77.95 36.22
N ILE A 182 -13.03 -76.99 36.09
CA ILE A 182 -14.45 -77.19 36.42
C ILE A 182 -15.05 -78.34 35.61
N VAL A 183 -14.75 -78.43 34.31
CA VAL A 183 -15.24 -79.53 33.46
C VAL A 183 -14.71 -80.87 33.97
N LYS A 184 -13.41 -80.98 34.26
CA LYS A 184 -12.81 -82.22 34.80
C LYS A 184 -13.42 -82.62 36.14
N LEU A 185 -13.59 -81.67 37.06
CA LEU A 185 -14.20 -81.93 38.36
C LEU A 185 -15.66 -82.38 38.23
N ARG A 186 -16.42 -81.82 37.28
CA ARG A 186 -17.79 -82.27 36.99
C ARG A 186 -17.83 -83.68 36.42
N GLU A 187 -16.91 -84.02 35.51
CA GLU A 187 -16.77 -85.38 34.99
C GLU A 187 -16.44 -86.36 36.12
N GLN A 188 -15.47 -86.03 36.97
CA GLN A 188 -15.10 -86.84 38.13
C GLN A 188 -16.25 -87.00 39.14
N MET A 189 -17.02 -85.94 39.41
CA MET A 189 -18.21 -86.05 40.25
C MET A 189 -19.26 -86.96 39.62
N ALA A 190 -19.54 -86.83 38.32
CA ALA A 190 -20.51 -87.68 37.64
C ALA A 190 -20.08 -89.17 37.64
N GLU A 191 -18.78 -89.44 37.45
CA GLU A 191 -18.21 -90.78 37.58
C GLU A 191 -18.37 -91.34 39.00
N SER A 192 -18.01 -90.55 40.01
CA SER A 192 -18.13 -90.94 41.42
C SER A 192 -19.59 -91.14 41.84
N GLU A 193 -20.53 -90.30 41.39
CA GLU A 193 -21.97 -90.45 41.63
C GLU A 193 -22.49 -91.74 40.98
N ALA A 194 -22.05 -92.05 39.75
CA ALA A 194 -22.43 -93.29 39.07
C ALA A 194 -21.86 -94.53 39.78
N GLU A 195 -20.63 -94.46 40.29
CA GLU A 195 -20.03 -95.54 41.09
C GLU A 195 -20.75 -95.69 42.44
N GLN A 196 -21.06 -94.59 43.12
CA GLN A 196 -21.82 -94.60 44.36
C GLN A 196 -23.21 -95.22 44.17
N ASN A 197 -23.94 -94.85 43.12
CA ASN A 197 -25.25 -95.44 42.81
C ASN A 197 -25.16 -96.96 42.59
N LYS A 198 -24.13 -97.45 41.89
CA LYS A 198 -23.90 -98.90 41.71
C LYS A 198 -23.60 -99.60 43.04
N LEU A 199 -22.80 -98.97 43.89
CA LEU A 199 -22.50 -99.50 45.22
C LEU A 199 -23.73 -99.51 46.12
N GLU A 200 -24.59 -98.48 46.07
CA GLU A 200 -25.86 -98.43 46.78
C GLU A 200 -26.83 -99.51 46.28
N GLU A 201 -26.96 -99.71 44.97
CA GLU A 201 -27.74 -100.82 44.39
C GLU A 201 -27.22 -102.18 44.87
N ALA A 202 -25.91 -102.41 44.79
CA ALA A 202 -25.30 -103.65 45.25
C ALA A 202 -25.43 -103.87 46.77
N HIS A 203 -25.36 -102.80 47.56
CA HIS A 203 -25.59 -102.83 49.00
C HIS A 203 -27.04 -103.23 49.30
N GLU A 204 -28.01 -102.67 48.59
CA GLU A 204 -29.42 -102.95 48.83
C GLU A 204 -29.83 -104.35 48.37
N ASP A 205 -29.25 -104.85 47.28
CA ASP A 205 -29.32 -106.26 46.89
C ASP A 205 -28.73 -107.19 47.97
N ALA A 206 -27.56 -106.86 48.52
CA ALA A 206 -26.92 -107.65 49.58
C ALA A 206 -27.76 -107.64 50.87
N LYS A 207 -28.33 -106.49 51.23
CA LYS A 207 -29.21 -106.32 52.37
C LYS A 207 -30.50 -107.13 52.22
N GLN A 208 -31.11 -107.15 51.02
CA GLN A 208 -32.26 -108.03 50.73
C GLN A 208 -31.90 -109.51 50.89
N LYS A 209 -30.75 -109.96 50.38
CA LYS A 209 -30.27 -111.35 50.53
C LYS A 209 -29.98 -111.74 51.99
N ILE A 210 -29.62 -110.79 52.85
CA ILE A 210 -29.44 -111.03 54.30
C ILE A 210 -30.79 -111.01 55.04
N GLN A 211 -31.75 -110.22 54.56
CA GLN A 211 -33.09 -110.15 55.14
C GLN A 211 -33.86 -111.47 54.96
N GLU A 212 -33.70 -112.16 53.82
CA GLU A 212 -34.34 -113.46 53.56
C GLU A 212 -34.10 -114.53 54.66
N PRO A 213 -32.85 -114.84 55.08
CA PRO A 213 -32.60 -115.79 56.16
C PRO A 213 -33.02 -115.26 57.55
N LEU A 214 -33.02 -113.94 57.80
CA LEU A 214 -33.51 -113.35 59.04
C LEU A 214 -35.03 -113.54 59.19
N ASP A 215 -35.79 -113.33 58.11
CA ASP A 215 -37.23 -113.52 58.09
C ASP A 215 -37.59 -115.00 58.30
N ILE A 216 -36.86 -115.92 57.68
CA ILE A 216 -37.01 -117.38 57.91
C ILE A 216 -36.71 -117.74 59.38
N CYS A 217 -35.67 -117.14 59.97
CA CYS A 217 -35.34 -117.37 61.38
C CYS A 217 -36.44 -116.86 62.33
N SER A 218 -37.06 -115.72 62.01
CA SER A 218 -38.20 -115.16 62.78
C SER A 218 -39.45 -116.06 62.70
N VAL A 219 -39.73 -116.65 61.53
CA VAL A 219 -40.84 -117.59 61.34
C VAL A 219 -40.60 -118.89 62.11
N LEU A 220 -39.36 -119.41 62.09
CA LEU A 220 -38.98 -120.58 62.90
C LEU A 220 -39.06 -120.30 64.41
N GLN A 221 -38.66 -119.11 64.86
CA GLN A 221 -38.81 -118.68 66.26
C GLN A 221 -40.27 -118.54 66.70
N THR A 222 -41.19 -118.27 65.76
CA THR A 222 -42.62 -118.18 66.02
C THR A 222 -43.26 -119.58 66.07
N LEU A 223 -42.82 -120.50 65.21
CA LEU A 223 -43.25 -121.92 65.20
C LEU A 223 -42.75 -122.72 66.41
N LEU A 224 -41.60 -122.35 67.00
CA LEU A 224 -41.08 -122.98 68.23
C LEU A 224 -41.79 -122.51 69.53
N LYS A 225 -42.64 -121.47 69.44
CA LYS A 225 -43.39 -120.89 70.58
C LYS A 225 -44.86 -121.34 70.65
N THR A 226 -45.29 -122.23 69.76
CA THR A 226 -46.60 -122.88 69.72
C THR A 226 -46.46 -124.38 69.91
#